data_AF-A0A7V9SXK1-F1
#
_entry.id   AF-A0A7V9SXK1-F1
#
_cell.length_a   1.000
_cell.length_b   1.000
_cell.length_c   1.000
_cell.angle_alpha   90.00
_cell.angle_beta   90.00
_cell.angle_gamma   90.00
#
_symmetry.space_group_name_H-M   'P 1'
#
loop_
_entity.id
_entity.type
_entity.pdbx_description
1 polymer ?
#
loop_
_entity_poly.entity_id
_entity_poly.type
_entity_poly.pdbx_seq_one_letter_code
_entity_poly.pdbx_strand_id
1 'polypeptide(L)'
;MVGEYVCATPEETFDLGEKLGQTLTGGEMILLAGGLGAGKTLFTKGILYALDFDIDEVTSPSFTLVNLYKTRRFDVYHIDLWRLDENSDVAFAVGLNEILEDETAVVIIEWSERLKNFSFPEKTISVEIQGDGYERRQLRITNFKLRIEENSSDIRNS
;
A
#
# COMPACT_ATOMS: atom_id res chain seq x y z
N MET A 1 -10.77 -8.51 -8.91
CA MET A 1 -10.92 -7.51 -10.00
C MET A 1 -9.61 -6.76 -10.14
N VAL A 2 -9.22 -6.31 -11.34
CA VAL A 2 -7.94 -5.62 -11.57
C VAL A 2 -8.20 -4.23 -12.17
N GLY A 3 -7.49 -3.21 -11.68
CA GLY A 3 -7.41 -1.88 -12.29
C GLY A 3 -5.97 -1.52 -12.65
N GLU A 4 -5.81 -0.82 -13.77
CA GLU A 4 -4.51 -0.33 -14.26
C GLU A 4 -4.55 1.20 -14.33
N TYR A 5 -3.51 1.85 -13.82
CA TYR A 5 -3.41 3.29 -13.64
C TYR A 5 -2.04 3.78 -14.11
N VAL A 6 -2.00 5.00 -14.65
CA VAL A 6 -0.76 5.68 -15.01
C VAL A 6 -0.67 6.96 -14.20
N CYS A 7 0.40 7.10 -13.42
CA CYS A 7 0.69 8.30 -12.64
C CYS A 7 1.87 9.04 -13.28
N ALA A 8 1.64 10.24 -13.79
CA ALA A 8 2.64 11.10 -14.39
C ALA A 8 3.50 11.83 -13.35
N THR A 9 3.00 11.98 -12.12
CA THR A 9 3.70 12.69 -11.05
C THR A 9 3.71 11.90 -9.73
N PRO A 10 4.60 12.26 -8.79
CA PRO A 10 4.56 11.74 -7.43
C PRO A 10 3.21 11.96 -6.73
N GLU A 11 2.61 13.15 -6.91
CA GLU A 11 1.31 13.52 -6.33
C GLU A 11 0.22 12.56 -6.80
N GLU A 12 0.17 12.20 -8.08
CA GLU A 12 -0.81 11.22 -8.57
C GLU A 12 -0.63 9.82 -7.96
N THR A 13 0.60 9.44 -7.60
CA THR A 13 0.88 8.18 -6.90
C THR A 13 0.41 8.25 -5.45
N PHE A 14 0.60 9.39 -4.79
CA PHE A 14 0.10 9.67 -3.45
C PHE A 14 -1.44 9.65 -3.43
N ASP A 15 -2.08 10.37 -4.34
CA ASP A 15 -3.55 10.45 -4.46
C ASP A 15 -4.18 9.07 -4.71
N LEU A 16 -3.50 8.21 -5.48
CA LEU A 16 -3.97 6.84 -5.69
C LEU A 16 -3.87 5.99 -4.41
N GLY A 17 -2.81 6.18 -3.63
CA GLY A 17 -2.69 5.61 -2.29
C GLY A 17 -3.78 6.10 -1.34
N GLU A 18 -4.07 7.40 -1.37
CA GLU A 18 -5.16 8.01 -0.59
C GLU A 18 -6.52 7.40 -0.94
N LYS A 19 -6.85 7.32 -2.23
CA LYS A 19 -8.10 6.70 -2.69
C LYS A 19 -8.23 5.26 -2.23
N LEU A 20 -7.13 4.51 -2.18
CA LEU A 20 -7.14 3.15 -1.61
C LEU A 20 -7.39 3.20 -0.10
N GLY A 21 -6.66 4.05 0.62
CA GLY A 21 -6.80 4.24 2.06
C GLY A 21 -8.23 4.59 2.51
N GLN A 22 -8.93 5.43 1.75
CA GLN A 22 -10.33 5.80 2.00
C GLN A 22 -11.29 4.61 1.98
N THR A 23 -10.94 3.53 1.28
CA THR A 23 -11.78 2.32 1.21
C THR A 23 -11.52 1.29 2.30
N LEU A 24 -10.43 1.44 3.05
CA LEU A 24 -10.01 0.44 4.04
C LEU A 24 -11.00 0.37 5.19
N THR A 25 -11.23 -0.84 5.70
CA THR A 25 -12.17 -1.15 6.77
C THR A 25 -11.53 -1.81 7.98
N GLY A 26 -10.26 -2.21 7.88
CA GLY A 26 -9.56 -3.03 8.87
C GLY A 26 -9.42 -4.48 8.41
N GLY A 27 -8.29 -5.10 8.75
CA GLY A 27 -7.95 -6.47 8.41
C GLY A 27 -7.44 -6.67 6.98
N GLU A 28 -7.22 -5.59 6.21
CA GLU A 28 -6.66 -5.69 4.87
C GLU A 28 -5.13 -5.88 4.90
N MET A 29 -4.64 -6.75 4.02
CA MET A 29 -3.23 -6.85 3.70
C MET A 29 -2.95 -6.21 2.33
N ILE A 30 -2.02 -5.26 2.27
CA ILE A 30 -1.66 -4.52 1.07
C ILE A 30 -0.23 -4.89 0.69
N LEU A 31 -0.09 -5.60 -0.42
CA LEU A 31 1.20 -6.05 -0.95
C LEU A 31 1.70 -5.03 -1.99
N LEU A 32 2.79 -4.32 -1.67
CA LEU A 32 3.43 -3.37 -2.57
C LEU A 32 4.67 -4.01 -3.20
N ALA A 33 4.64 -4.20 -4.52
CA ALA A 33 5.77 -4.70 -5.31
C ALA A 33 6.28 -3.62 -6.27
N GLY A 34 7.59 -3.57 -6.50
CA GLY A 34 8.18 -2.61 -7.44
C GLY A 34 9.63 -2.28 -7.12
N GLY A 35 10.36 -1.78 -8.10
CA GLY A 35 11.78 -1.46 -7.98
C GLY A 35 12.13 -0.37 -6.96
N LEU A 36 13.43 -0.14 -6.77
CA LEU A 36 13.93 0.96 -5.95
C LEU A 36 13.46 2.30 -6.54
N GLY A 37 12.93 3.20 -5.71
CA GLY A 37 12.42 4.50 -6.20
C GLY A 37 11.09 4.44 -6.97
N ALA A 38 10.45 3.28 -7.04
CA ALA A 38 9.14 3.14 -7.71
C ALA A 38 8.03 3.98 -7.07
N GLY A 39 8.15 4.34 -5.79
CA GLY A 39 7.16 5.16 -5.08
C GLY A 39 6.31 4.39 -4.07
N LYS A 40 6.72 3.18 -3.68
CA LYS A 40 6.02 2.35 -2.67
C LYS A 40 5.75 3.10 -1.36
N THR A 41 6.77 3.70 -0.74
CA THR A 41 6.58 4.50 0.47
C THR A 41 5.71 5.74 0.26
N LEU A 42 5.74 6.36 -0.92
CA LEU A 42 4.87 7.49 -1.24
C LEU A 42 3.40 7.06 -1.33
N PHE A 43 3.15 5.89 -1.91
CA PHE A 43 1.84 5.26 -1.93
C PHE A 43 1.35 4.95 -0.51
N THR A 44 2.21 4.41 0.37
CA THR A 44 1.92 4.21 1.80
C THR A 44 1.58 5.51 2.51
N LYS A 45 2.29 6.61 2.23
CA LYS A 45 1.95 7.93 2.78
C LYS A 45 0.54 8.36 2.38
N GLY A 46 0.16 8.16 1.12
CA GLY A 46 -1.20 8.41 0.64
C GLY A 46 -2.25 7.60 1.42
N ILE A 47 -2.00 6.30 1.63
CA ILE A 47 -2.90 5.44 2.42
C ILE A 47 -3.08 6.00 3.84
N LEU A 48 -1.98 6.34 4.52
CA LEU A 48 -2.03 6.83 5.90
C LEU A 48 -2.64 8.24 6.00
N TYR A 49 -2.45 9.08 4.98
CA TYR A 49 -3.12 10.37 4.89
C TYR A 49 -4.64 10.23 4.90
N ALA A 50 -5.19 9.29 4.14
CA ALA A 50 -6.63 8.99 4.13
C ALA A 50 -7.18 8.49 5.49
N LEU A 51 -6.29 8.08 6.40
CA LEU A 51 -6.62 7.63 7.75
C LEU A 51 -6.37 8.72 8.80
N ASP A 52 -6.25 9.98 8.37
CA ASP A 52 -5.97 11.16 9.19
C ASP A 52 -4.65 11.06 9.98
N PHE A 53 -3.66 10.34 9.46
CA PHE A 53 -2.34 10.21 10.08
C PHE A 53 -1.37 11.28 9.55
N ASP A 54 -0.44 11.74 10.39
CA ASP A 54 0.57 12.72 9.99
C ASP A 54 1.58 12.08 9.02
N ILE A 55 1.57 12.53 7.77
CA ILE A 55 2.42 11.99 6.69
C ILE A 55 3.91 12.26 6.91
N ASP A 56 4.26 13.25 7.74
CA ASP A 56 5.66 13.58 8.06
C ASP A 56 6.26 12.55 9.04
N GLU A 57 5.43 11.86 9.82
CA GLU A 57 5.84 10.75 10.68
C GLU A 57 5.97 9.41 9.90
N VAL A 58 5.41 9.34 8.70
CA VAL A 58 5.47 8.13 7.87
C VAL A 58 6.80 8.03 7.14
N THR A 59 7.57 7.01 7.49
CA THR A 59 8.90 6.75 6.90
C THR A 59 9.00 5.31 6.42
N SER A 60 9.90 5.06 5.45
CA SER A 60 10.18 3.69 5.02
C SER A 60 10.87 2.92 6.15
N PRO A 61 10.34 1.76 6.57
CA PRO A 61 10.89 0.97 7.66
C PRO A 61 12.10 0.13 7.22
N SER A 62 12.90 0.56 6.24
CA SER A 62 14.01 -0.26 5.73
C SER A 62 15.03 -0.65 6.82
N PHE A 63 15.16 0.09 7.92
CA PHE A 63 16.03 -0.25 9.05
C PHE A 63 15.31 -0.93 10.21
N THR A 64 14.10 -0.47 10.54
CA THR A 64 13.28 -1.01 11.63
C THR A 64 12.56 -2.31 11.23
N LEU A 65 12.51 -2.61 9.93
CA LEU A 65 11.73 -3.65 9.25
C LEU A 65 10.22 -3.48 9.36
N VAL A 66 9.73 -3.02 10.52
CA VAL A 66 8.33 -2.78 10.83
C VAL A 66 8.18 -1.43 11.52
N ASN A 67 7.25 -0.61 11.03
CA ASN A 67 6.73 0.56 11.73
C ASN A 67 5.25 0.31 12.08
N LEU A 68 4.82 0.75 13.26
CA LEU A 68 3.43 0.71 13.70
C LEU A 68 2.89 2.13 13.78
N TYR A 69 1.81 2.39 13.05
CA TYR A 69 1.09 3.66 13.07
C TYR A 69 -0.28 3.46 13.74
N LYS A 70 -0.51 4.20 14.82
CA LYS A 70 -1.77 4.16 15.59
C LYS A 70 -2.76 5.15 14.98
N THR A 71 -3.65 4.68 14.11
CA THR A 71 -4.72 5.52 13.56
C THR A 71 -5.95 5.50 14.46
N ARG A 72 -6.95 6.34 14.17
CA ARG A 72 -8.21 6.38 14.94
C ARG A 72 -9.09 5.16 14.72
N ARG A 73 -8.92 4.44 13.61
CA ARG A 73 -9.82 3.36 13.17
C ARG A 73 -9.27 1.97 13.48
N PHE A 74 -7.99 1.77 13.20
CA PHE A 74 -7.24 0.52 13.39
C PHE A 74 -5.73 0.79 13.38
N ASP A 75 -4.96 -0.18 13.82
CA ASP A 75 -3.51 -0.14 13.69
C ASP A 75 -3.08 -0.37 12.24
N VAL A 76 -2.00 0.30 11.81
CA VAL A 76 -1.38 0.07 10.50
C VAL A 76 0.06 -0.35 10.71
N TYR A 77 0.39 -1.57 10.30
CA TYR A 77 1.74 -2.10 10.27
C TYR A 77 2.33 -1.88 8.88
N HIS A 78 3.42 -1.14 8.79
CA HIS A 78 4.16 -0.94 7.56
C HIS A 78 5.48 -1.71 7.64
N ILE A 79 5.66 -2.65 6.72
CA ILE A 79 6.75 -3.61 6.69
C ILE A 79 7.57 -3.38 5.41
N ASP A 80 8.89 -3.46 5.49
CA ASP A 80 9.79 -3.40 4.33
C ASP A 80 10.74 -4.61 4.35
N LEU A 81 10.62 -5.45 3.32
CA LEU A 81 11.36 -6.71 3.20
C LEU A 81 12.66 -6.58 2.39
N TRP A 82 13.01 -5.40 1.88
CA TRP A 82 14.16 -5.16 0.99
C TRP A 82 15.50 -5.67 1.52
N ARG A 83 15.67 -5.68 2.85
CA ARG A 83 16.96 -6.01 3.48
C ARG A 83 17.09 -7.43 3.96
N LEU A 84 16.00 -8.18 3.95
CA LEU A 84 16.04 -9.56 4.40
C LEU A 84 16.69 -10.44 3.33
N ASP A 85 17.32 -11.54 3.76
CA ASP A 85 17.89 -12.50 2.83
C ASP A 85 16.75 -13.24 2.13
N GLU A 86 16.85 -13.44 0.82
CA GLU A 86 15.84 -14.21 0.06
C GLU A 86 15.71 -15.67 0.51
N ASN A 87 16.71 -16.21 1.20
CA ASN A 87 16.74 -17.56 1.75
C ASN A 87 16.22 -17.63 3.20
N SER A 88 15.99 -16.49 3.84
CA SER A 88 15.41 -16.44 5.18
C SER A 88 13.89 -16.61 5.15
N ASP A 89 13.31 -17.10 6.25
CA ASP A 89 11.88 -16.99 6.50
C ASP A 89 11.55 -15.51 6.83
N VAL A 90 11.22 -14.74 5.79
CA VAL A 90 10.97 -13.31 5.91
C VAL A 90 9.73 -12.99 6.74
N ALA A 91 8.72 -13.88 6.71
CA ALA A 91 7.49 -13.70 7.49
C ALA A 91 7.78 -13.86 8.98
N PHE A 92 8.58 -14.88 9.35
CA PHE A 92 9.06 -15.06 10.71
C PHE A 92 9.94 -13.88 11.17
N ALA A 93 10.85 -13.40 10.31
CA ALA A 93 11.79 -12.33 10.67
C ALA A 93 11.12 -11.00 11.06
N VAL A 94 9.92 -10.72 10.53
CA VAL A 94 9.16 -9.49 10.82
C VAL A 94 8.00 -9.72 11.80
N GLY A 95 7.86 -10.94 12.33
CA GLY A 95 6.75 -11.30 13.22
C GLY A 95 5.38 -11.19 12.53
N LEU A 96 5.31 -11.53 11.24
CA LEU A 96 4.11 -11.33 10.44
C LEU A 96 2.92 -12.14 10.97
N ASN A 97 3.16 -13.35 11.47
CA ASN A 97 2.08 -14.20 11.99
C ASN A 97 1.44 -13.59 13.24
N GLU A 98 2.25 -13.05 14.15
CA GLU A 98 1.80 -12.38 15.37
C GLU A 98 1.04 -11.09 15.05
N ILE A 99 1.50 -10.33 14.04
CA ILE A 99 0.79 -9.14 13.55
C ILE A 99 -0.60 -9.51 13.02
N LEU A 100 -0.71 -10.62 12.29
CA LEU A 100 -1.98 -11.08 11.70
C LEU A 100 -2.96 -11.70 12.70
N GLU A 101 -2.55 -11.90 13.95
CA GLU A 101 -3.49 -12.25 15.03
C GLU A 101 -4.46 -11.09 15.34
N ASP A 102 -4.07 -9.85 15.05
CA ASP A 102 -5.00 -8.71 15.05
C ASP A 102 -5.77 -8.66 13.72
N GLU A 103 -6.96 -9.27 13.71
CA GLU A 103 -7.86 -9.33 12.56
C GLU A 103 -8.35 -7.94 12.09
N THR A 104 -8.15 -6.89 12.87
CA THR A 104 -8.56 -5.51 12.53
C THR A 104 -7.43 -4.66 11.97
N ALA A 105 -6.17 -5.05 12.21
CA ALA A 105 -5.02 -4.30 11.74
C ALA A 105 -4.91 -4.32 10.21
N VAL A 106 -4.44 -3.22 9.64
CA VAL A 106 -4.03 -3.15 8.24
C VAL A 106 -2.54 -3.40 8.15
N VAL A 107 -2.11 -4.26 7.23
CA VAL A 107 -0.70 -4.59 7.03
C VAL A 107 -0.27 -4.18 5.63
N ILE A 108 0.67 -3.25 5.53
CA ILE A 108 1.26 -2.77 4.28
C ILE A 108 2.67 -3.34 4.16
N ILE A 109 2.95 -4.09 3.10
CA ILE A 109 4.23 -4.78 2.92
C ILE A 109 4.91 -4.31 1.65
N GLU A 110 6.00 -3.56 1.78
CA GLU A 110 6.91 -3.24 0.68
C GLU A 110 7.83 -4.41 0.34
N TRP A 111 8.16 -4.52 -0.95
CA TRP A 111 8.94 -5.64 -1.51
C TRP A 111 8.26 -6.98 -1.25
N SER A 112 6.93 -6.97 -1.35
CA SER A 112 6.06 -8.14 -1.11
C SER A 112 6.39 -9.35 -1.98
N GLU A 113 7.06 -9.17 -3.12
CA GLU A 113 7.60 -10.25 -3.95
C GLU A 113 8.58 -11.18 -3.21
N ARG A 114 9.10 -10.73 -2.05
CA ARG A 114 9.96 -11.53 -1.17
C ARG A 114 9.19 -12.48 -0.26
N LEU A 115 7.88 -12.28 -0.06
CA LEU A 115 7.00 -13.23 0.66
C LEU A 115 6.68 -14.44 -0.22
N LYS A 116 7.69 -15.30 -0.43
CA LYS A 116 7.53 -16.55 -1.16
C LYS A 116 6.77 -17.55 -0.29
N ASN A 117 5.80 -18.26 -0.87
CA ASN A 117 5.05 -19.34 -0.22
C ASN A 117 4.24 -18.95 1.04
N PHE A 118 3.95 -17.65 1.24
CA PHE A 118 3.08 -17.21 2.31
C PHE A 118 1.60 -17.39 1.94
N SER A 119 0.78 -17.85 2.89
CA SER A 119 -0.66 -17.94 2.69
C SER A 119 -1.30 -16.60 3.03
N PHE A 120 -1.73 -15.88 2.00
CA PHE A 120 -2.31 -14.54 2.18
C PHE A 120 -3.76 -14.59 2.70
N PRO A 121 -4.18 -13.64 3.57
CA PRO A 121 -5.58 -13.49 3.97
C PRO A 121 -6.50 -13.21 2.78
N GLU A 122 -7.81 -13.44 2.96
CA GLU A 122 -8.80 -13.19 1.90
C GLU A 122 -8.84 -11.71 1.47
N LYS A 123 -8.72 -10.79 2.43
CA LYS A 123 -8.68 -9.33 2.23
C LYS A 123 -7.31 -8.82 1.75
N THR A 124 -6.70 -9.51 0.79
CA THR A 124 -5.41 -9.11 0.23
C THR A 124 -5.57 -8.30 -1.05
N ILE A 125 -4.98 -7.11 -1.05
CA ILE A 125 -4.87 -6.19 -2.18
C ILE A 125 -3.42 -6.18 -2.66
N SER A 126 -3.19 -6.39 -3.96
CA SER A 126 -1.84 -6.34 -4.54
C SER A 126 -1.70 -5.09 -5.38
N VAL A 127 -0.60 -4.36 -5.19
CA VAL A 127 -0.22 -3.15 -5.92
C VAL A 127 1.17 -3.37 -6.50
N GLU A 128 1.26 -3.44 -7.81
CA GLU A 128 2.52 -3.48 -8.54
C GLU A 128 2.81 -2.09 -9.11
N ILE A 129 3.99 -1.54 -8.84
CA ILE A 129 4.43 -0.23 -9.31
C ILE A 129 5.65 -0.39 -10.20
N GLN A 130 5.52 0.03 -11.46
CA GLN A 130 6.61 0.02 -12.45
C GLN A 130 7.03 1.44 -12.83
N GLY A 131 8.31 1.62 -13.15
CA GLY A 131 8.94 2.89 -13.47
C GLY A 131 9.69 3.49 -12.29
N ASP A 132 10.75 4.24 -12.57
CA ASP A 132 11.56 4.97 -11.59
C ASP A 132 12.01 6.33 -12.14
N GLY A 133 12.72 7.12 -11.33
CA GLY A 133 13.25 8.41 -11.76
C GLY A 133 12.18 9.32 -12.38
N TYR A 134 12.44 9.76 -13.62
CA TYR A 134 11.57 10.65 -14.41
C TYR A 134 10.47 9.92 -15.19
N GLU A 135 10.40 8.58 -15.15
CA GLU A 135 9.38 7.84 -15.86
C GLU A 135 8.00 7.96 -15.20
N ARG A 136 6.95 7.86 -15.99
CA ARG A 136 5.59 7.75 -15.44
C ARG A 136 5.45 6.41 -14.74
N ARG A 137 4.80 6.40 -13.59
CA ARG A 137 4.52 5.16 -12.87
C ARG A 137 3.34 4.45 -13.51
N GLN A 138 3.48 3.15 -13.71
CA GLN A 138 2.37 2.28 -14.09
C GLN A 138 2.01 1.45 -12.87
N LEU A 139 0.78 1.61 -12.39
CA LEU A 139 0.28 0.90 -11.21
C LEU A 139 -0.78 -0.10 -11.63
N ARG A 140 -0.59 -1.35 -11.23
CA ARG A 140 -1.59 -2.42 -11.38
C ARG A 140 -2.07 -2.80 -9.99
N ILE A 141 -3.37 -2.61 -9.74
CA ILE A 141 -4.00 -2.94 -8.46
C ILE A 141 -4.99 -4.08 -8.64
N THR A 142 -4.79 -5.17 -7.90
CA THR A 142 -5.65 -6.36 -7.89
C THR A 142 -6.44 -6.44 -6.59
N ASN A 143 -7.68 -6.93 -6.69
CA ASN A 143 -8.68 -6.98 -5.61
C ASN A 143 -9.10 -5.60 -5.08
N PHE A 144 -8.98 -4.59 -5.93
CA PHE A 144 -9.44 -3.24 -5.67
C PHE A 144 -10.29 -2.74 -6.84
N LYS A 145 -11.36 -1.99 -6.53
CA LYS A 145 -12.14 -1.26 -7.52
C LYS A 145 -12.33 0.16 -7.01
N LEU A 146 -11.71 1.13 -7.68
CA LEU A 146 -12.13 2.52 -7.51
C LEU A 146 -13.58 2.64 -7.98
N ARG A 147 -14.46 3.10 -7.09
CA ARG A 147 -15.68 3.74 -7.55
C ARG A 147 -15.25 5.09 -8.11
N ILE A 148 -15.13 5.18 -9.42
CA ILE A 148 -15.12 6.50 -10.05
C ILE A 148 -16.54 7.03 -9.86
N GLU A 149 -16.71 7.99 -8.97
CA GLU A 149 -17.88 8.85 -9.02
C GLU A 149 -17.73 9.66 -10.31
N GLU A 150 -18.53 9.34 -11.34
CA GLU A 150 -18.73 10.26 -12.45
C GLU A 150 -19.31 11.53 -11.83
N ASN A 151 -18.49 12.58 -11.73
CA ASN A 151 -18.97 13.93 -11.46
C ASN A 151 -19.96 14.31 -12.56
N SER A 152 -21.22 13.98 -12.34
CA SER A 152 -22.36 14.45 -13.12
C SER A 152 -22.65 15.88 -12.68
N SER A 153 -21.79 16.81 -13.08
CA SER A 153 -22.06 18.24 -13.02
C SER A 153 -21.81 18.85 -14.40
N ASP A 154 -22.90 19.33 -14.97
CA ASP A 154 -22.98 20.35 -16.02
C ASP A 154 -22.88 19.94 -17.50
N ILE A 155 -23.98 19.35 -17.99
CA ILE A 155 -24.65 19.90 -19.18
C ILE A 155 -26.14 20.12 -18.86
N ARG A 156 -26.40 21.11 -18.01
CA ARG A 156 -27.55 21.99 -18.23
C ARG A 156 -27.00 23.22 -18.94
N ASN A 157 -27.16 23.28 -20.26
CA ASN A 157 -27.30 24.53 -20.96
C ASN A 157 -28.03 24.31 -22.28
N SER A 158 -29.28 24.77 -22.26
CA SER A 158 -30.13 25.30 -23.34
C SER A 158 -30.42 24.40 -24.55
#